data_AF-A0A961S4W2-F1
#
_entry.id   AF-A0A961S4W2-F1
#
_cell.length_a   1.000
_cell.length_b   1.000
_cell.length_c   1.000
_cell.angle_alpha   90.00
_cell.angle_beta   90.00
_cell.angle_gamma   90.00
#
_symmetry.space_group_name_H-M   'P 1'
#
loop_
_entity.id
_entity.type
_entity.pdbx_description
1 polymer ?
#
loop_
_entity_poly.entity_id
_entity_poly.type
_entity_poly.pdbx_seq_one_letter_code
_entity_poly.pdbx_strand_id
1 'polypeptide(L)'
;HDLNPILREYRRASSAVIDASLAPLMRRHLTELETDLTAAGFGGELLVSTSIGGVMHVADAIRRPIYLTKSGPSMAPIAGHLYAAAEGLGESVIVCDAGGTTFDVSLVNKGDIKFTRDTWINGQFTGDCVGLSSVDVRSIGSAGGSIAWIDGGGLLRVGPHSAGAMPGPVCYGRGGTQPTVTDAALVLGYVDPGYFLGGRMKLDLEAAAASIQVLADQLGKDLP
;
A
#
# COMPACT_ATOMS: atom_id res chain seq x y z
N HIS A 1 -24.91 -15.98 -2.09
CA HIS A 1 -26.05 -15.08 -2.35
C HIS A 1 -26.17 -14.09 -1.20
N ASP A 2 -25.86 -14.52 0.04
CA ASP A 2 -25.79 -13.64 1.21
C ASP A 2 -24.65 -12.60 1.18
N LEU A 3 -23.51 -12.94 0.58
CA LEU A 3 -22.34 -12.04 0.53
C LEU A 3 -22.42 -10.99 -0.58
N ASN A 4 -22.65 -11.43 -1.83
CA ASN A 4 -22.72 -10.59 -3.02
C ASN A 4 -23.99 -10.93 -3.82
N PRO A 5 -25.14 -10.27 -3.56
CA PRO A 5 -26.43 -10.58 -4.18
C PRO A 5 -26.60 -9.87 -5.53
N ILE A 6 -25.75 -10.21 -6.50
CA ILE A 6 -25.80 -9.65 -7.86
C ILE A 6 -26.18 -10.69 -8.91
N LEU A 7 -26.56 -10.23 -10.11
CA LEU A 7 -26.78 -11.12 -11.25
C LEU A 7 -25.46 -11.70 -11.77
N ARG A 8 -25.54 -12.88 -12.39
CA ARG A 8 -24.42 -13.66 -12.96
C ARG A 8 -23.48 -14.25 -11.91
N GLU A 9 -22.75 -15.28 -12.32
CA GLU A 9 -22.05 -16.22 -11.45
C GLU A 9 -20.61 -15.79 -11.13
N TYR A 10 -19.86 -15.27 -12.10
CA TYR A 10 -18.42 -15.02 -11.94
C TYR A 10 -18.06 -14.18 -10.71
N ARG A 11 -18.58 -12.95 -10.61
CA ARG A 11 -18.26 -12.06 -9.47
C ARG A 11 -18.78 -12.63 -8.15
N ARG A 12 -19.93 -13.30 -8.15
CA ARG A 12 -20.48 -13.93 -6.94
C ARG A 12 -19.61 -15.08 -6.45
N ALA A 13 -19.20 -15.95 -7.36
CA ALA A 13 -18.33 -17.08 -7.07
C ALA A 13 -16.96 -16.58 -6.57
N SER A 14 -16.38 -15.61 -7.28
CA SER A 14 -15.10 -15.01 -6.90
C SER A 14 -15.14 -14.38 -5.50
N SER A 15 -16.13 -13.52 -5.21
CA SER A 15 -16.29 -12.94 -3.88
C SER A 15 -16.44 -14.00 -2.79
N ALA A 16 -17.23 -15.05 -3.05
CA ALA A 16 -17.46 -16.10 -2.05
C ALA A 16 -16.19 -16.92 -1.76
N VAL A 17 -15.40 -17.25 -2.80
CA VAL A 17 -14.15 -18.00 -2.64
C VAL A 17 -13.10 -17.17 -1.91
N ILE A 18 -12.95 -15.89 -2.29
CA ILE A 18 -12.01 -14.97 -1.62
C ILE A 18 -12.39 -14.81 -0.14
N ASP A 19 -13.66 -14.52 0.16
CA ASP A 19 -14.15 -14.36 1.53
C ASP A 19 -13.92 -15.60 2.39
N ALA A 20 -14.25 -16.79 1.85
CA ALA A 20 -14.02 -18.06 2.53
C ALA A 20 -12.52 -18.34 2.78
N SER A 21 -11.64 -17.95 1.85
CA SER A 21 -10.19 -18.12 2.01
C SER A 21 -9.60 -17.25 3.12
N LEU A 22 -10.19 -16.06 3.34
CA LEU A 22 -9.73 -15.10 4.35
C LEU A 22 -10.28 -15.38 5.75
N ALA A 23 -11.47 -15.99 5.83
CA ALA A 23 -12.21 -16.21 7.08
C ALA A 23 -11.39 -16.81 8.25
N PRO A 24 -10.63 -17.91 8.09
CA PRO A 24 -9.89 -18.48 9.21
C PRO A 24 -8.76 -17.56 9.69
N LEU A 25 -8.08 -16.87 8.77
CA LEU A 25 -6.96 -15.98 9.08
C LEU A 25 -7.46 -14.72 9.80
N MET A 26 -8.50 -14.08 9.26
CA MET A 26 -9.05 -12.85 9.82
C MET A 26 -9.76 -13.10 11.15
N ARG A 27 -10.47 -14.24 11.28
CA ARG A 27 -11.07 -14.63 12.57
C ARG A 27 -10.02 -14.72 13.66
N ARG A 28 -8.93 -15.45 13.41
CA ARG A 28 -7.84 -15.59 14.38
C ARG A 28 -7.26 -14.22 14.74
N HIS A 29 -6.82 -13.48 13.73
CA HIS A 29 -6.13 -12.20 13.93
C HIS A 29 -6.98 -11.17 14.70
N LEU A 30 -8.24 -10.97 14.30
CA LEU A 30 -9.10 -9.97 14.94
C LEU A 30 -9.52 -10.37 16.36
N THR A 31 -9.70 -11.67 16.61
CA THR A 31 -10.01 -12.18 17.97
C THR A 31 -8.81 -12.02 18.89
N GLU A 32 -7.60 -12.32 18.41
CA GLU A 32 -6.35 -12.11 19.15
C GLU A 32 -6.18 -10.61 19.48
N LEU A 33 -6.37 -9.72 18.50
CA LEU A 33 -6.28 -8.28 18.70
C LEU A 33 -7.28 -7.76 19.74
N GLU A 34 -8.55 -8.18 19.66
CA GLU A 34 -9.59 -7.78 20.62
C GLU A 34 -9.27 -8.28 22.04
N THR A 35 -8.73 -9.50 22.15
CA THR A 35 -8.30 -10.09 23.43
C THR A 35 -7.13 -9.31 24.02
N ASP A 36 -6.11 -9.00 23.23
CA ASP A 36 -4.93 -8.25 23.67
C ASP A 36 -5.29 -6.85 24.14
N LEU A 37 -6.17 -6.15 23.41
CA LEU A 37 -6.66 -4.82 23.82
C LEU A 37 -7.43 -4.89 25.14
N THR A 38 -8.32 -5.88 25.28
CA THR A 38 -9.09 -6.08 26.51
C THR A 38 -8.17 -6.38 27.69
N ALA A 39 -7.16 -7.25 27.50
CA ALA A 39 -6.17 -7.58 28.51
C ALA A 39 -5.31 -6.37 28.90
N ALA A 40 -5.05 -5.45 27.97
CA ALA A 40 -4.40 -4.17 28.22
C ALA A 40 -5.31 -3.12 28.92
N GLY A 41 -6.56 -3.47 29.22
CA GLY A 41 -7.52 -2.60 29.91
C GLY A 41 -8.30 -1.66 28.99
N PHE A 42 -8.29 -1.88 27.67
CA PHE A 42 -9.11 -1.10 26.74
C PHE A 42 -10.59 -1.49 26.89
N GLY A 43 -11.42 -0.53 27.30
CA GLY A 43 -12.87 -0.71 27.48
C GLY A 43 -13.73 -0.10 26.36
N GLY A 44 -13.12 0.31 25.24
CA GLY A 44 -13.81 0.92 24.11
C GLY A 44 -14.23 -0.10 23.05
N GLU A 45 -14.81 0.40 21.96
CA GLU A 45 -15.18 -0.42 20.81
C GLU A 45 -14.03 -0.48 19.79
N LEU A 46 -13.71 -1.69 19.33
CA LEU A 46 -12.78 -1.89 18.23
C LEU A 46 -13.53 -1.89 16.89
N LEU A 47 -13.20 -0.91 16.05
CA LEU A 47 -13.70 -0.78 14.68
C LEU A 47 -12.57 -0.98 13.68
N VAL A 48 -12.86 -1.69 12.58
CA VAL A 48 -11.89 -1.96 11.53
C VAL A 48 -12.28 -1.25 10.23
N SER A 49 -11.29 -0.68 9.56
CA SER A 49 -11.49 -0.01 8.27
C SER A 49 -11.88 -1.01 7.20
N THR A 50 -12.67 -0.55 6.23
CA THR A 50 -13.28 -1.38 5.19
C THR A 50 -13.00 -0.78 3.82
N SER A 51 -12.95 -1.64 2.81
CA SER A 51 -12.72 -1.29 1.41
C SER A 51 -13.79 -0.39 0.80
N ILE A 52 -14.96 -0.27 1.44
CA ILE A 52 -16.05 0.64 1.05
C ILE A 52 -15.90 2.04 1.65
N GLY A 53 -14.77 2.34 2.31
CA GLY A 53 -14.51 3.69 2.79
C GLY A 53 -15.27 4.03 4.07
N GLY A 54 -15.18 3.15 5.05
CA GLY A 54 -15.80 3.31 6.35
C GLY A 54 -15.27 2.26 7.31
N VAL A 55 -15.95 2.08 8.45
CA VAL A 55 -15.55 1.12 9.47
C VAL A 55 -16.68 0.14 9.81
N MET A 56 -16.32 -1.02 10.37
CA MET A 56 -17.28 -1.99 10.89
C MET A 56 -16.78 -2.64 12.19
N HIS A 57 -17.70 -3.27 12.94
CA HIS A 57 -17.32 -4.04 14.11
C HIS A 57 -16.53 -5.29 13.74
N VAL A 58 -15.64 -5.72 14.65
CA VAL A 58 -14.87 -6.97 14.51
C VAL A 58 -15.77 -8.16 14.20
N ALA A 59 -16.91 -8.30 14.89
CA ALA A 59 -17.82 -9.41 14.69
C ALA A 59 -18.34 -9.51 13.25
N ASP A 60 -18.60 -8.36 12.60
CA ASP A 60 -19.04 -8.30 11.21
C ASP A 60 -17.89 -8.57 10.23
N ALA A 61 -16.71 -8.03 10.53
CA ALA A 61 -15.50 -8.26 9.75
C ALA A 61 -15.09 -9.74 9.73
N ILE A 62 -15.27 -10.45 10.83
CA ILE A 62 -15.04 -11.90 10.92
C ILE A 62 -16.02 -12.68 10.04
N ARG A 63 -17.26 -12.20 9.91
CA ARG A 63 -18.30 -12.85 9.10
C ARG A 63 -18.15 -12.58 7.60
N ARG A 64 -17.55 -11.45 7.23
CA ARG A 64 -17.38 -11.01 5.83
C ARG A 64 -16.00 -10.35 5.63
N PRO A 65 -14.90 -11.08 5.86
CA PRO A 65 -13.53 -10.55 5.82
C PRO A 65 -13.13 -9.96 4.46
N ILE A 66 -13.83 -10.30 3.38
CA ILE A 66 -13.55 -9.72 2.07
C ILE A 66 -13.63 -8.18 2.07
N TYR A 67 -14.43 -7.56 2.94
CA TYR A 67 -14.48 -6.11 3.10
C TYR A 67 -13.20 -5.49 3.67
N LEU A 68 -12.27 -6.30 4.20
CA LEU A 68 -10.97 -5.83 4.66
C LEU A 68 -9.93 -5.78 3.53
N THR A 69 -10.25 -6.34 2.36
CA THR A 69 -9.35 -6.35 1.20
C THR A 69 -9.10 -4.93 0.72
N LYS A 70 -7.85 -4.46 0.76
CA LYS A 70 -7.47 -3.07 0.41
C LYS A 70 -8.17 -2.00 1.26
N SER A 71 -8.49 -2.30 2.53
CA SER A 71 -9.16 -1.35 3.42
C SER A 71 -8.31 -0.13 3.77
N GLY A 72 -6.99 -0.29 3.95
CA GLY A 72 -6.10 0.83 4.27
C GLY A 72 -6.13 1.94 3.20
N PRO A 73 -5.74 1.65 1.95
CA PRO A 73 -5.74 2.64 0.87
C PRO A 73 -7.12 3.26 0.61
N SER A 74 -8.21 2.53 0.86
CA SER A 74 -9.58 3.03 0.66
C SER A 74 -9.94 4.22 1.53
N MET A 75 -9.24 4.43 2.66
CA MET A 75 -9.45 5.56 3.55
C MET A 75 -8.72 6.83 3.08
N ALA A 76 -7.71 6.70 2.21
CA ALA A 76 -6.92 7.83 1.73
C ALA A 76 -7.76 8.92 1.02
N PRO A 77 -8.64 8.61 0.04
CA PRO A 77 -9.48 9.64 -0.58
C PRO A 77 -10.49 10.27 0.37
N ILE A 78 -10.91 9.55 1.42
CA ILE A 78 -11.85 10.07 2.42
C ILE A 78 -11.14 11.11 3.27
N ALA A 79 -9.96 10.77 3.79
CA ALA A 79 -9.12 11.71 4.51
C ALA A 79 -8.73 12.90 3.63
N GLY A 80 -8.28 12.64 2.40
CA GLY A 80 -7.90 13.68 1.46
C GLY A 80 -9.03 14.64 1.12
N HIS A 81 -10.27 14.15 0.96
CA HIS A 81 -11.44 15.01 0.79
C HIS A 81 -11.66 15.93 2.00
N LEU A 82 -11.59 15.37 3.22
CA LEU A 82 -11.78 16.13 4.46
C LEU A 82 -10.69 17.17 4.67
N TYR A 83 -9.43 16.82 4.44
CA TYR A 83 -8.31 17.77 4.55
C TYR A 83 -8.38 18.86 3.48
N ALA A 84 -8.70 18.53 2.23
CA ALA A 84 -8.84 19.52 1.17
C ALA A 84 -9.95 20.53 1.48
N ALA A 85 -11.07 20.08 2.04
CA ALA A 85 -12.14 20.95 2.48
C ALA A 85 -11.72 21.84 3.66
N ALA A 86 -11.04 21.26 4.67
CA ALA A 86 -10.56 22.00 5.84
C ALA A 86 -9.54 23.09 5.48
N GLU A 87 -8.68 22.82 4.50
CA GLU A 87 -7.63 23.74 4.02
C GLU A 87 -8.11 24.67 2.90
N GLY A 88 -9.37 24.58 2.47
CA GLY A 88 -9.91 25.41 1.39
C GLY A 88 -9.26 25.18 0.02
N LEU A 89 -8.72 23.97 -0.22
CA LEU A 89 -8.02 23.60 -1.47
C LEU A 89 -8.96 23.17 -2.60
N GLY A 90 -10.27 23.30 -2.38
CA GLY A 90 -11.31 22.91 -3.32
C GLY A 90 -11.76 21.46 -3.18
N GLU A 91 -12.66 21.05 -4.05
CA GLU A 91 -13.39 19.77 -3.93
C GLU A 91 -12.82 18.67 -4.84
N SER A 92 -11.85 18.99 -5.69
CA SER A 92 -11.21 18.05 -6.59
C SER A 92 -9.74 17.87 -6.22
N VAL A 93 -9.39 16.69 -5.72
CA VAL A 93 -8.02 16.37 -5.30
C VAL A 93 -7.60 14.98 -5.76
N ILE A 94 -6.33 14.88 -6.14
CA ILE A 94 -5.65 13.60 -6.36
C ILE A 94 -4.94 13.27 -5.06
N VAL A 95 -5.22 12.09 -4.51
CA VAL A 95 -4.59 11.62 -3.27
C VAL A 95 -3.61 10.52 -3.64
N CYS A 96 -2.37 10.69 -3.19
CA CYS A 96 -1.28 9.76 -3.41
C CYS A 96 -0.72 9.30 -2.06
N ASP A 97 -0.60 7.99 -1.88
CA ASP A 97 0.03 7.36 -0.72
C ASP A 97 1.22 6.52 -1.21
N ALA A 98 2.43 6.92 -0.80
CA ALA A 98 3.68 6.29 -1.21
C ALA A 98 4.28 5.51 -0.04
N GLY A 99 4.21 4.17 -0.12
CA GLY A 99 4.83 3.29 0.86
C GLY A 99 6.25 2.86 0.45
N GLY A 100 6.73 1.79 1.09
CA GLY A 100 7.97 1.13 0.70
C GLY A 100 7.84 0.20 -0.52
N THR A 101 6.64 -0.22 -0.89
CA THR A 101 6.42 -1.21 -1.97
C THR A 101 5.41 -0.75 -3.01
N THR A 102 4.35 -0.08 -2.57
CA THR A 102 3.24 0.35 -3.42
C THR A 102 3.08 1.87 -3.37
N PHE A 103 2.58 2.41 -4.48
CA PHE A 103 2.13 3.79 -4.59
C PHE A 103 0.66 3.78 -4.98
N ASP A 104 -0.19 4.17 -4.05
CA ASP A 104 -1.64 4.14 -4.19
C ASP A 104 -2.15 5.52 -4.59
N VAL A 105 -2.98 5.58 -5.63
CA VAL A 105 -3.55 6.80 -6.19
C VAL A 105 -5.06 6.70 -6.20
N SER A 106 -5.72 7.78 -5.79
CA SER A 106 -7.18 7.92 -5.86
C SER A 106 -7.57 9.34 -6.24
N LEU A 107 -8.82 9.49 -6.71
CA LEU A 107 -9.37 10.77 -7.15
C LEU A 107 -10.64 11.08 -6.38
N VAL A 108 -10.66 12.26 -5.77
CA VAL A 108 -11.88 12.95 -5.36
C VAL A 108 -12.18 13.98 -6.44
N ASN A 109 -13.36 13.93 -7.04
CA ASN A 109 -13.74 14.87 -8.11
C ASN A 109 -15.02 15.59 -7.74
N LYS A 110 -14.94 16.90 -7.50
CA LYS A 110 -16.08 17.73 -7.07
C LYS A 110 -16.78 17.16 -5.82
N GLY A 111 -15.98 16.73 -4.85
CA GLY A 111 -16.44 16.12 -3.60
C GLY A 111 -16.80 14.64 -3.73
N ASP A 112 -16.93 14.11 -4.95
CA ASP A 112 -17.30 12.70 -5.15
C ASP A 112 -16.08 11.79 -5.06
N ILE A 113 -16.11 10.89 -4.07
CA ILE A 113 -15.23 9.73 -4.00
C ILE A 113 -15.76 8.66 -4.95
N LYS A 114 -14.89 8.14 -5.84
CA LYS A 114 -15.28 7.12 -6.80
C LYS A 114 -15.24 5.73 -6.19
N PHE A 115 -16.21 4.92 -6.59
CA PHE A 115 -16.34 3.53 -6.21
C PHE A 115 -16.34 2.66 -7.46
N THR A 116 -15.78 1.46 -7.34
CA THR A 116 -15.69 0.48 -8.41
C THR A 116 -16.05 -0.91 -7.93
N ARG A 117 -16.56 -1.74 -8.84
CA ARG A 117 -16.70 -3.19 -8.63
C ARG A 117 -15.58 -3.99 -9.30
N ASP A 118 -14.70 -3.31 -10.02
CA ASP A 118 -13.57 -3.84 -10.76
C ASP A 118 -12.27 -3.76 -9.96
N THR A 119 -12.35 -4.14 -8.70
CA THR A 119 -11.19 -4.27 -7.83
C THR A 119 -10.57 -5.65 -8.03
N TRP A 120 -9.31 -5.66 -8.42
CA TRP A 120 -8.53 -6.87 -8.66
C TRP A 120 -7.39 -7.01 -7.66
N ILE A 121 -7.14 -8.24 -7.21
CA ILE A 121 -5.96 -8.66 -6.45
C ILE A 121 -4.99 -9.28 -7.45
N ASN A 122 -3.68 -9.03 -7.35
CA ASN A 122 -2.64 -9.61 -8.23
C ASN A 122 -2.74 -9.24 -9.73
N GLY A 123 -3.10 -7.98 -10.01
CA GLY A 123 -3.13 -7.43 -11.36
C GLY A 123 -4.49 -7.51 -12.03
N GLN A 124 -4.79 -6.51 -12.85
CA GLN A 124 -6.06 -6.40 -13.56
C GLN A 124 -6.14 -7.47 -14.65
N PHE A 125 -7.23 -8.24 -14.70
CA PHE A 125 -7.49 -9.32 -15.65
C PHE A 125 -6.56 -10.55 -15.56
N THR A 126 -5.48 -10.48 -14.79
CA THR A 126 -4.55 -11.60 -14.56
C THR A 126 -4.73 -12.27 -13.21
N GLY A 127 -5.27 -11.55 -12.23
CA GLY A 127 -5.51 -12.05 -10.89
C GLY A 127 -7.00 -12.22 -10.57
N ASP A 128 -7.38 -11.95 -9.32
CA ASP A 128 -8.71 -12.27 -8.80
C ASP A 128 -9.58 -11.02 -8.67
N CYS A 129 -10.73 -11.02 -9.34
CA CYS A 129 -11.72 -9.94 -9.22
C CYS A 129 -12.50 -10.10 -7.92
N VAL A 130 -12.39 -9.12 -7.00
CA VAL A 130 -13.11 -9.11 -5.73
C VAL A 130 -14.63 -9.10 -5.95
N GLY A 131 -15.10 -8.38 -6.98
CA GLY A 131 -16.49 -8.37 -7.40
C GLY A 131 -17.46 -7.60 -6.49
N LEU A 132 -16.98 -7.06 -5.36
CA LEU A 132 -17.70 -6.16 -4.48
C LEU A 132 -17.39 -4.70 -4.80
N SER A 133 -18.32 -3.81 -4.43
CA SER A 133 -18.07 -2.38 -4.49
C SER A 133 -16.97 -2.02 -3.49
N SER A 134 -15.99 -1.22 -3.91
CA SER A 134 -14.97 -0.64 -3.03
C SER A 134 -14.63 0.76 -3.52
N VAL A 135 -13.98 1.55 -2.68
CA VAL A 135 -13.37 2.82 -3.09
C VAL A 135 -12.37 2.53 -4.22
N ASP A 136 -12.38 3.36 -5.26
CA ASP A 136 -11.50 3.21 -6.42
C ASP A 136 -10.11 3.77 -6.11
N VAL A 137 -9.23 2.87 -5.66
CA VAL A 137 -7.82 3.15 -5.41
C VAL A 137 -6.97 2.28 -6.33
N ARG A 138 -6.05 2.91 -7.05
CA ARG A 138 -5.15 2.27 -8.01
C ARG A 138 -3.76 2.20 -7.42
N SER A 139 -3.26 0.98 -7.31
CA SER A 139 -1.90 0.73 -6.84
C SER A 139 -0.96 0.62 -8.03
N ILE A 140 0.13 1.37 -7.98
CA ILE A 140 1.24 1.32 -8.92
C ILE A 140 2.42 0.66 -8.22
N GLY A 141 3.06 -0.30 -8.89
CA GLY A 141 4.24 -1.02 -8.37
C GLY A 141 5.53 -0.20 -8.44
N SER A 142 5.50 1.03 -7.92
CA SER A 142 6.67 1.92 -7.87
C SER A 142 6.62 2.74 -6.59
N ALA A 143 7.53 2.51 -5.65
CA ALA A 143 7.56 3.18 -4.35
C ALA A 143 8.99 3.20 -3.77
N GLY A 144 9.15 3.47 -2.47
CA GLY A 144 10.47 3.67 -1.85
C GLY A 144 11.46 2.50 -2.06
N GLY A 145 11.00 1.26 -2.04
CA GLY A 145 11.82 0.07 -2.22
C GLY A 145 11.90 -0.41 -3.66
N SER A 146 11.38 0.32 -4.64
CA SER A 146 11.47 -0.09 -6.04
C SER A 146 12.90 -0.05 -6.53
N ILE A 147 13.32 -1.15 -7.13
CA ILE A 147 14.71 -1.37 -7.55
C ILE A 147 14.96 -0.67 -8.88
N ALA A 148 16.06 0.07 -8.94
CA ALA A 148 16.59 0.67 -10.15
C ALA A 148 17.54 -0.32 -10.86
N TRP A 149 17.41 -0.46 -12.18
CA TRP A 149 18.20 -1.37 -13.00
C TRP A 149 18.29 -0.87 -14.45
N ILE A 150 19.28 -1.35 -15.19
CA ILE A 150 19.45 -1.04 -16.62
C ILE A 150 18.90 -2.21 -17.45
N ASP A 151 18.00 -1.92 -18.38
CA ASP A 151 17.44 -2.94 -19.26
C ASP A 151 18.41 -3.36 -20.38
N GLY A 152 18.08 -4.42 -21.11
CA GLY A 152 18.90 -4.91 -22.21
C GLY A 152 19.11 -3.91 -23.36
N GLY A 153 18.33 -2.83 -23.40
CA GLY A 153 18.48 -1.71 -24.33
C GLY A 153 19.31 -0.55 -23.78
N GLY A 154 19.86 -0.65 -22.57
CA GLY A 154 20.66 0.39 -21.93
C GLY A 154 19.84 1.49 -21.26
N LEU A 155 18.52 1.30 -21.08
CA LEU A 155 17.66 2.30 -20.45
C LEU A 155 17.50 2.04 -18.95
N LEU A 156 17.53 3.11 -18.15
CA LEU A 156 17.22 3.05 -16.72
C LEU A 156 15.73 2.72 -16.51
N ARG A 157 15.48 1.71 -15.68
CA ARG A 157 14.16 1.28 -15.22
C ARG A 157 14.12 1.34 -13.71
N VAL A 158 12.94 1.64 -13.17
CA VAL A 158 12.66 1.61 -11.73
C VAL A 158 11.40 0.80 -11.49
N GLY A 159 11.51 -0.28 -10.72
CA GLY A 159 10.47 -1.29 -10.62
C GLY A 159 10.39 -2.18 -11.88
N PRO A 160 9.40 -3.09 -11.97
CA PRO A 160 8.36 -3.35 -10.97
C PRO A 160 8.87 -4.15 -9.75
N HIS A 161 10.12 -4.61 -9.78
CA HIS A 161 10.74 -5.33 -8.68
C HIS A 161 10.94 -4.40 -7.47
N SER A 162 10.72 -4.94 -6.27
CA SER A 162 10.87 -4.22 -5.00
C SER A 162 11.80 -4.99 -4.07
N ALA A 163 12.66 -4.27 -3.35
CA ALA A 163 13.48 -4.80 -2.27
C ALA A 163 12.66 -5.13 -1.00
N GLY A 164 11.38 -4.73 -0.97
CA GLY A 164 10.50 -4.91 0.19
C GLY A 164 10.99 -4.17 1.43
N ALA A 165 10.62 -4.68 2.61
CA ALA A 165 11.17 -4.22 3.89
C ALA A 165 12.35 -5.08 4.38
N MET A 166 12.48 -6.29 3.84
CA MET A 166 13.54 -7.26 4.12
C MET A 166 13.93 -7.96 2.80
N PRO A 167 15.19 -7.83 2.33
CA PRO A 167 16.29 -7.09 2.96
C PRO A 167 16.10 -5.57 2.91
N GLY A 168 15.23 -5.05 2.04
CA GLY A 168 14.96 -3.62 1.89
C GLY A 168 16.04 -2.86 1.10
N PRO A 169 15.89 -1.52 1.01
CA PRO A 169 16.89 -0.61 0.46
C PRO A 169 18.31 -0.88 0.97
N VAL A 170 19.32 -0.58 0.16
CA VAL A 170 20.74 -0.78 0.53
C VAL A 170 21.08 0.00 1.79
N CYS A 171 20.58 1.23 1.89
CA CYS A 171 20.76 2.12 3.04
C CYS A 171 20.21 1.57 4.36
N TYR A 172 19.38 0.52 4.35
CA TYR A 172 18.91 -0.10 5.59
C TYR A 172 19.99 -0.97 6.26
N GLY A 173 21.08 -1.31 5.55
CA GLY A 173 22.19 -2.10 6.11
C GLY A 173 21.81 -3.55 6.44
N ARG A 174 20.75 -4.07 5.84
CA ARG A 174 20.16 -5.41 6.12
C ARG A 174 20.51 -6.47 5.07
N GLY A 175 21.55 -6.23 4.28
CA GLY A 175 21.99 -7.12 3.19
C GLY A 175 21.31 -6.86 1.85
N GLY A 176 20.59 -5.75 1.70
CA GLY A 176 20.12 -5.29 0.39
C GLY A 176 21.31 -4.84 -0.46
N THR A 177 21.33 -5.22 -1.74
CA THR A 177 22.45 -4.94 -2.64
C THR A 177 22.05 -4.20 -3.92
N GLN A 178 20.75 -4.10 -4.18
CA GLN A 178 20.22 -3.46 -5.38
C GLN A 178 19.73 -2.06 -5.03
N PRO A 179 20.14 -1.02 -5.78
CA PRO A 179 19.76 0.37 -5.49
C PRO A 179 18.26 0.58 -5.64
N THR A 180 17.68 1.37 -4.73
CA THR A 180 16.25 1.67 -4.69
C THR A 180 15.95 3.17 -4.72
N VAL A 181 14.66 3.52 -4.86
CA VAL A 181 14.20 4.91 -4.76
C VAL A 181 14.58 5.55 -3.41
N THR A 182 14.54 4.80 -2.32
CA THR A 182 14.92 5.28 -0.98
C THR A 182 16.42 5.55 -0.90
N ASP A 183 17.25 4.71 -1.54
CA ASP A 183 18.70 4.95 -1.61
C ASP A 183 18.98 6.26 -2.36
N ALA A 184 18.29 6.51 -3.46
CA ALA A 184 18.41 7.76 -4.21
C ALA A 184 17.93 8.97 -3.39
N ALA A 185 16.80 8.85 -2.69
CA ALA A 185 16.30 9.91 -1.81
C ALA A 185 17.27 10.24 -0.67
N LEU A 186 17.97 9.23 -0.15
CA LEU A 186 19.00 9.42 0.86
C LEU A 186 20.22 10.14 0.30
N VAL A 187 20.74 9.70 -0.86
CA VAL A 187 21.90 10.32 -1.53
C VAL A 187 21.61 11.78 -1.92
N LEU A 188 20.39 12.08 -2.36
CA LEU A 188 19.95 13.44 -2.67
C LEU A 188 19.71 14.31 -1.42
N GLY A 189 19.78 13.76 -0.21
CA GLY A 189 19.58 14.49 1.04
C GLY A 189 18.12 14.77 1.39
N TYR A 190 17.14 14.07 0.79
CA TYR A 190 15.73 14.19 1.18
C TYR A 190 15.40 13.47 2.49
N VAL A 191 16.24 12.53 2.91
CA VAL A 191 16.06 11.75 4.14
C VAL A 191 17.24 12.00 5.06
N ASP A 192 16.97 12.29 6.33
CA ASP A 192 18.00 12.39 7.36
C ASP A 192 18.52 10.98 7.74
N PRO A 193 19.80 10.63 7.47
CA PRO A 193 20.36 9.33 7.82
C PRO A 193 20.38 9.05 9.33
N GLY A 194 20.41 10.09 10.16
CA GLY A 194 20.49 9.98 11.62
C GLY A 194 19.13 9.84 12.32
N TYR A 195 18.02 10.14 11.63
CA TYR A 195 16.70 10.25 12.26
C TYR A 195 15.59 9.43 11.58
N PHE A 196 15.94 8.43 10.77
CA PHE A 196 14.95 7.57 10.13
C PHE A 196 14.14 6.73 11.14
N LEU A 197 12.83 6.56 10.89
CA LEU A 197 11.85 5.91 11.79
C LEU A 197 11.85 6.48 13.22
N GLY A 198 12.09 7.78 13.38
CA GLY A 198 12.22 8.45 14.67
C GLY A 198 13.53 8.14 15.37
N GLY A 199 14.62 7.97 14.62
CA GLY A 199 15.96 7.64 15.12
C GLY A 199 16.17 6.17 15.50
N ARG A 200 15.18 5.30 15.26
CA ARG A 200 15.27 3.86 15.56
C ARG A 200 16.11 3.09 14.54
N MET A 201 16.38 3.69 13.39
CA MET A 201 17.21 3.12 12.34
C MET A 201 18.15 4.20 11.83
N LYS A 202 19.46 3.92 11.87
CA LYS A 202 20.45 4.73 11.15
C LYS A 202 20.56 4.21 9.73
N LEU A 203 20.58 5.13 8.77
CA LEU A 203 20.74 4.78 7.36
C LEU A 203 22.21 4.88 6.96
N ASP A 204 22.63 3.95 6.11
CA ASP A 204 23.97 3.89 5.55
C ASP A 204 24.02 4.66 4.23
N LEU A 205 24.44 5.94 4.31
CA LEU A 205 24.59 6.81 3.15
C LEU A 205 25.70 6.35 2.21
N GLU A 206 26.80 5.83 2.75
CA GLU A 206 27.94 5.38 1.95
C GLU A 206 27.57 4.15 1.11
N ALA A 207 26.89 3.18 1.72
CA ALA A 207 26.39 2.00 1.01
C ALA A 207 25.36 2.37 -0.06
N ALA A 208 24.46 3.31 0.22
CA ALA A 208 23.51 3.84 -0.76
C ALA A 208 24.23 4.47 -1.95
N ALA A 209 25.18 5.38 -1.69
CA ALA A 209 25.97 6.05 -2.72
C ALA A 209 26.75 5.06 -3.58
N ALA A 210 27.41 4.08 -2.95
CA ALA A 210 28.14 3.03 -3.67
C ALA A 210 27.22 2.21 -4.59
N SER A 211 26.01 1.86 -4.14
CA SER A 211 25.06 1.11 -4.97
C SER A 211 24.55 1.90 -6.17
N ILE A 212 24.37 3.22 -6.02
CA ILE A 212 23.93 4.11 -7.10
C ILE A 212 25.09 4.39 -8.06
N GLN A 213 26.32 4.50 -7.58
CA GLN A 213 27.51 4.68 -8.43
C GLN A 213 27.61 3.58 -9.48
N VAL A 214 27.30 2.33 -9.12
CA VAL A 214 27.27 1.19 -10.06
C VAL A 214 26.30 1.41 -11.23
N LEU A 215 25.16 2.07 -11.00
CA LEU A 215 24.23 2.45 -12.07
C LEU A 215 24.72 3.68 -12.83
N ALA A 216 25.28 4.66 -12.14
CA ALA A 216 25.80 5.89 -12.73
C ALA A 216 26.93 5.59 -13.73
N ASP A 217 27.86 4.70 -13.36
CA ASP A 217 28.96 4.23 -14.19
C ASP A 217 28.46 3.57 -15.49
N GLN A 218 27.44 2.72 -15.39
CA GLN A 218 26.82 2.06 -16.56
C GLN A 218 26.16 3.06 -17.51
N LEU A 219 25.70 4.20 -16.99
CA LEU A 219 25.04 5.27 -17.74
C LEU A 219 26.02 6.37 -18.19
N GLY A 220 27.29 6.32 -17.80
CA GLY A 220 28.25 7.39 -18.03
C GLY A 220 27.84 8.70 -17.33
N LYS A 221 27.39 8.59 -16.08
CA LYS A 221 26.95 9.70 -15.23
C LYS A 221 27.73 9.75 -13.92
N ASP A 222 27.76 10.92 -13.31
CA ASP A 222 28.31 11.15 -11.98
C ASP A 222 27.20 11.17 -10.92
N LEU A 223 27.56 10.92 -9.67
CA LEU A 223 26.67 11.17 -8.54
C LEU A 223 26.49 12.70 -8.33
N PRO A 224 25.30 13.12 -7.87
CA PRO A 224 25.00 14.52 -7.55
C PRO A 224 25.76 15.05 -6.33
#